data_AF-A0A8H4UTZ8-F1
#
_entry.id   AF-A0A8H4UTZ8-F1
#
_cell.length_a   1.000
_cell.length_b   1.000
_cell.length_c   1.000
_cell.angle_alpha   90.00
_cell.angle_beta   90.00
_cell.angle_gamma   90.00
#
_symmetry.space_group_name_H-M   'P 1'
#
loop_
_entity.id
_entity.type
_entity.pdbx_description
1 polymer ?
#
loop_
_entity_poly.entity_id
_entity_poly.type
_entity_poly.pdbx_seq_one_letter_code
_entity_poly.pdbx_strand_id
1 'polypeptide(L)'
;MLLTIGELWVAADKSVLHAIPMLQNYGHEIPIRIWRALLLSSRADMERLDRLETYLLRRKKVAQSENRPSIFRSYGEKQSFPVEYFAQSLKHQDLKARIEKKAAQERETKRAEFRRLKDEHRNLMQKHGDSTHEEVEVVAKKGFRHWRAAHDCRHCQYLNEANELKIYVHEWPLSNDELEARATVFELDAPSAFCEWRDTTLYLIDNVLGCKSPDSRSPNWSSTLGGYSGLSSHFRSGEHRVHLLSEDKPHAVTHRDGKSVGFITESDVCLNNGLNFQYFDGSHATLIQQHSPSLVVSEVCTFNLPKHAQALKRFLVRTWAEPDGQTPNQVIASQSDCPDYMSMGEYKALAVLPYGYRLNWMSILTQLAMPAIDFNKAETMIFLLQMSLQAGPNDSATVTRCSHTRLTDPTFGSRMLRKLGECVSRVQASWESHTALCSFTLLATRLLSLAAQDLHQNIFDLLRQCREISYGWMIKLLDKVQETADDAQRKEFLGTALNIALICADSFNVGDKFMPAILED
;
A
#
# COMPACT_ATOMS: atom_id res chain seq x y z
N MET A 1 4.50 -14.64 1.79
CA MET A 1 3.27 -13.93 1.36
C MET A 1 3.58 -12.65 0.59
N LEU A 2 4.28 -11.65 1.18
CA LEU A 2 4.60 -10.38 0.50
C LEU A 2 5.26 -10.57 -0.87
N LEU A 3 6.30 -11.40 -0.96
CA LEU A 3 7.00 -11.70 -2.21
C LEU A 3 6.07 -12.25 -3.30
N THR A 4 5.21 -13.20 -2.94
CA THR A 4 4.20 -13.77 -3.85
C THR A 4 3.24 -12.72 -4.37
N ILE A 5 2.75 -11.80 -3.51
CA ILE A 5 1.87 -10.72 -3.93
C ILE A 5 2.59 -9.78 -4.91
N GLY A 6 3.87 -9.47 -4.65
CA GLY A 6 4.70 -8.71 -5.59
C GLY A 6 4.85 -9.39 -6.95
N GLU A 7 5.07 -10.70 -7.00
CA GLU A 7 5.15 -11.47 -8.24
C GLU A 7 3.80 -11.54 -8.99
N LEU A 8 2.68 -11.65 -8.26
CA LEU A 8 1.34 -11.58 -8.86
C LEU A 8 1.08 -10.22 -9.49
N TRP A 9 1.48 -9.14 -8.81
CA TRP A 9 1.41 -7.80 -9.38
C TRP A 9 2.26 -7.67 -10.65
N VAL A 10 3.47 -8.26 -10.69
CA VAL A 10 4.29 -8.29 -11.92
C VAL A 10 3.58 -9.00 -13.07
N ALA A 11 2.88 -10.11 -12.79
CA ALA A 11 2.09 -10.80 -13.82
C ALA A 11 0.93 -9.93 -14.34
N ALA A 12 0.23 -9.24 -13.43
CA ALA A 12 -0.83 -8.29 -13.79
C ALA A 12 -0.28 -7.10 -14.63
N ASP A 13 0.82 -6.48 -14.19
CA ASP A 13 1.49 -5.38 -14.90
C ASP A 13 1.90 -5.81 -16.32
N LYS A 14 2.54 -6.98 -16.49
CA LYS A 14 2.90 -7.49 -17.82
C LYS A 14 1.69 -7.69 -18.73
N SER A 15 0.58 -8.18 -18.19
CA SER A 15 -0.64 -8.44 -18.95
C SER A 15 -1.27 -7.13 -19.44
N VAL A 16 -1.29 -6.12 -18.57
CA VAL A 16 -1.85 -4.79 -18.89
C VAL A 16 -0.93 -4.03 -19.83
N LEU A 17 0.40 -4.14 -19.68
CA LEU A 17 1.36 -3.59 -20.63
C LEU A 17 1.23 -4.21 -22.02
N HIS A 18 0.85 -5.48 -22.12
CA HIS A 18 0.58 -6.09 -23.43
C HIS A 18 -0.69 -5.49 -24.07
N ALA A 19 -1.75 -5.32 -23.29
CA ALA A 19 -3.00 -4.74 -23.77
C ALA A 19 -2.91 -3.22 -24.03
N ILE A 20 -2.12 -2.49 -23.24
CA ILE A 20 -1.98 -1.04 -23.26
C ILE A 20 -0.49 -0.66 -23.17
N PRO A 21 0.28 -0.80 -24.27
CA PRO A 21 1.74 -0.61 -24.25
C PRO A 21 2.21 0.76 -23.74
N MET A 22 1.46 1.82 -24.03
CA MET A 22 1.73 3.20 -23.56
C MET A 22 1.87 3.30 -22.04
N LEU A 23 1.23 2.42 -21.27
CA LEU A 23 1.34 2.41 -19.81
C LEU A 23 2.80 2.30 -19.35
N GLN A 24 3.68 1.67 -20.15
CA GLN A 24 5.11 1.54 -19.86
C GLN A 24 5.85 2.87 -19.66
N ASN A 25 5.28 3.96 -20.16
CA ASN A 25 5.88 5.29 -20.08
C ASN A 25 5.59 5.97 -18.73
N TYR A 26 4.72 5.39 -17.92
CA TYR A 26 4.27 5.93 -16.64
C TYR A 26 4.83 5.14 -15.46
N GLY A 27 5.12 5.84 -14.37
CA GLY A 27 5.71 5.25 -13.17
C GLY A 27 4.69 4.42 -12.38
N HIS A 28 5.11 3.25 -11.89
CA HIS A 28 4.28 2.35 -11.06
C HIS A 28 4.25 2.75 -9.57
N GLU A 29 5.10 3.70 -9.15
CA GLU A 29 5.20 4.25 -7.78
C GLU A 29 5.49 3.27 -6.61
N ILE A 30 5.56 1.96 -6.85
CA ILE A 30 5.94 0.95 -5.85
C ILE A 30 7.36 1.21 -5.28
N PRO A 31 7.52 1.28 -3.95
CA PRO A 31 8.81 1.52 -3.33
C PRO A 31 9.69 0.27 -3.27
N ILE A 32 10.64 0.20 -4.20
CA ILE A 32 11.54 -0.96 -4.38
C ILE A 32 12.39 -1.25 -3.13
N ARG A 33 12.78 -0.22 -2.35
CA ARG A 33 13.68 -0.42 -1.22
C ARG A 33 13.09 -1.26 -0.10
N ILE A 34 11.76 -1.30 0.04
CA ILE A 34 11.06 -1.99 1.13
C ILE A 34 11.35 -3.50 1.12
N TRP A 35 11.50 -4.10 -0.07
CA TRP A 35 11.67 -5.53 -0.24
C TRP A 35 12.94 -6.10 0.40
N ARG A 36 13.94 -5.26 0.68
CA ARG A 36 15.16 -5.66 1.39
C ARG A 36 14.93 -6.12 2.83
N ALA A 37 13.78 -5.79 3.42
CA ALA A 37 13.43 -6.19 4.78
C ALA A 37 12.90 -7.63 4.89
N LEU A 38 12.59 -8.29 3.76
CA LEU A 38 12.00 -9.64 3.78
C LEU A 38 12.92 -10.67 4.43
N LEU A 39 12.29 -11.64 5.11
CA LEU A 39 12.93 -12.83 5.66
C LEU A 39 12.83 -13.99 4.64
N LEU A 40 13.97 -14.47 4.14
CA LEU A 40 14.05 -15.48 3.09
C LEU A 40 14.89 -16.67 3.55
N SER A 41 14.26 -17.84 3.70
CA SER A 41 14.91 -19.09 4.15
C SER A 41 15.67 -19.81 3.03
N SER A 42 15.14 -19.77 1.80
CA SER A 42 15.70 -20.51 0.67
C SER A 42 16.45 -19.62 -0.33
N ARG A 43 17.41 -20.20 -1.05
CA ARG A 43 18.04 -19.56 -2.22
C ARG A 43 17.02 -19.30 -3.33
N ALA A 44 16.04 -20.19 -3.51
CA ALA A 44 14.98 -20.01 -4.51
C ALA A 44 14.16 -18.74 -4.24
N ASP A 45 13.84 -18.43 -2.98
CA ASP A 45 13.14 -17.19 -2.62
C ASP A 45 14.01 -15.95 -2.81
N MET A 46 15.33 -16.06 -2.63
CA MET A 46 16.27 -15.00 -2.98
C MET A 46 16.25 -14.70 -4.48
N GLU A 47 16.24 -15.74 -5.32
CA GLU A 47 16.14 -15.62 -6.78
C GLU A 47 14.79 -15.04 -7.21
N ARG A 48 13.69 -15.44 -6.55
CA ARG A 48 12.37 -14.84 -6.73
C ARG A 48 12.39 -13.34 -6.44
N LEU A 49 12.98 -12.94 -5.32
CA LEU A 49 13.04 -11.54 -4.97
C LEU A 49 13.95 -10.74 -5.92
N ASP A 50 15.08 -11.30 -6.35
CA ASP A 50 15.95 -10.66 -7.34
C ASP A 50 15.22 -10.41 -8.67
N ARG A 51 14.42 -11.38 -9.15
CA ARG A 51 13.57 -11.20 -10.35
C ARG A 51 12.54 -10.09 -10.17
N LEU A 52 11.88 -10.02 -9.01
CA LEU A 52 10.92 -8.97 -8.69
C LEU A 52 11.57 -7.59 -8.69
N GLU A 53 12.67 -7.41 -7.95
CA GLU A 53 13.38 -6.13 -7.88
C GLU A 53 13.92 -5.71 -9.24
N THR A 54 14.47 -6.64 -10.02
CA THR A 54 14.95 -6.41 -11.39
C THR A 54 13.83 -5.92 -12.30
N TYR A 55 12.65 -6.53 -12.23
CA TYR A 55 11.49 -6.10 -13.00
C TYR A 55 11.06 -4.67 -12.63
N LEU A 56 10.90 -4.39 -11.34
CA LEU A 56 10.49 -3.07 -10.85
C LEU A 56 11.50 -1.99 -11.24
N LEU A 57 12.80 -2.25 -11.08
CA LEU A 57 13.86 -1.31 -11.45
C LEU A 57 13.87 -1.02 -12.95
N ARG A 58 13.73 -2.06 -13.79
CA ARG A 58 13.64 -1.88 -15.25
C ARG A 58 12.42 -1.04 -15.61
N ARG A 59 11.25 -1.38 -15.07
CA ARG A 59 9.99 -0.69 -15.33
C ARG A 59 10.05 0.78 -14.91
N LYS A 60 10.64 1.06 -13.74
CA LYS A 60 10.90 2.41 -13.24
C LYS A 60 11.84 3.20 -14.15
N LYS A 61 12.93 2.59 -14.61
CA LYS A 61 13.92 3.24 -15.49
C LYS A 61 13.30 3.67 -16.82
N VAL A 62 12.46 2.84 -17.42
CA VAL A 62 11.72 3.17 -18.66
C VAL A 62 10.78 4.35 -18.43
N ALA A 63 10.00 4.34 -17.35
CA ALA A 63 9.12 5.47 -17.04
C ALA A 63 9.88 6.77 -16.77
N GLN A 64 11.04 6.69 -16.11
CA GLN A 64 11.88 7.85 -15.82
C GLN A 64 12.47 8.50 -17.07
N SER A 65 12.81 7.73 -18.11
CA SER A 65 13.29 8.31 -19.37
C SER A 65 12.21 9.09 -20.12
N GLU A 66 10.94 8.76 -19.90
CA GLU A 66 9.80 9.42 -20.53
C GLU A 66 9.36 10.69 -19.78
N ASN A 67 9.74 10.83 -18.51
CA ASN A 67 9.42 11.96 -17.64
C ASN A 67 7.92 12.32 -17.63
N ARG A 68 7.05 11.30 -17.62
CA ARG A 68 5.59 11.50 -17.59
C ARG A 68 5.09 11.87 -16.19
N PRO A 69 4.01 12.66 -16.09
CA PRO A 69 3.32 12.91 -14.83
C PRO A 69 2.84 11.64 -14.13
N SER A 70 2.49 11.77 -12.84
CA SER A 70 1.97 10.65 -12.04
C SER A 70 0.65 10.12 -12.59
N ILE A 71 0.57 8.81 -12.81
CA ILE A 71 -0.66 8.16 -13.28
C ILE A 71 -1.77 8.09 -12.23
N PHE A 72 -1.44 8.36 -10.96
CA PHE A 72 -2.38 8.32 -9.84
C PHE A 72 -2.88 9.71 -9.43
N ARG A 73 -2.21 10.78 -9.87
CA ARG A 73 -2.49 12.15 -9.41
C ARG A 73 -2.71 13.16 -10.53
N SER A 74 -2.07 12.96 -11.68
CA SER A 74 -2.13 13.91 -12.79
C SER A 74 -3.44 13.77 -13.57
N TYR A 75 -4.33 14.75 -13.39
CA TYR A 75 -5.61 14.86 -14.08
C TYR A 75 -5.58 16.10 -14.97
N GLY A 76 -5.91 15.94 -16.25
CA GLY A 76 -5.99 17.06 -17.20
C GLY A 76 -4.64 17.75 -17.49
N GLU A 77 -3.51 17.22 -17.04
CA GLU A 77 -2.20 17.81 -17.37
C GLU A 77 -1.72 17.33 -18.74
N LYS A 78 -0.87 18.14 -19.38
CA LYS A 78 -0.17 17.75 -20.61
C LYS A 78 0.64 16.47 -20.34
N GLN A 79 0.59 15.51 -21.26
CA GLN A 79 1.25 14.20 -21.16
C GLN A 79 0.73 13.26 -20.04
N SER A 80 -0.31 13.65 -19.29
CA SER A 80 -1.01 12.73 -18.39
C SER A 80 -1.58 11.53 -19.16
N PHE A 81 -1.70 10.38 -18.49
CA PHE A 81 -2.14 9.14 -19.15
C PHE A 81 -3.53 9.28 -19.81
N PRO A 82 -4.55 9.85 -19.16
CA PRO A 82 -5.87 10.03 -19.77
C PRO A 82 -5.82 10.86 -21.06
N VAL A 83 -5.02 11.93 -21.07
CA VAL A 83 -4.89 12.85 -22.22
C VAL A 83 -4.20 12.17 -23.39
N GLU A 84 -3.11 11.45 -23.14
CA GLU A 84 -2.35 10.75 -24.19
C GLU A 84 -3.12 9.56 -24.75
N TYR A 85 -3.90 8.87 -23.91
CA TYR A 85 -4.80 7.80 -24.34
C TYR A 85 -5.94 8.33 -25.21
N PHE A 86 -6.59 9.42 -24.77
CA PHE A 86 -7.65 10.07 -25.54
C PHE A 86 -7.17 10.45 -26.95
N ALA A 87 -5.95 11.02 -27.05
CA ALA A 87 -5.38 11.46 -28.32
C ALA A 87 -5.23 10.32 -29.35
N GLN A 88 -5.06 9.08 -28.88
CA GLN A 88 -4.90 7.89 -29.72
C GLN A 88 -6.21 7.11 -29.93
N SER A 89 -7.29 7.47 -29.24
CA SER A 89 -8.52 6.69 -29.21
C SER A 89 -9.70 7.40 -29.90
N LEU A 90 -10.00 6.99 -31.14
CA LEU A 90 -11.18 7.47 -31.89
C LEU A 90 -12.49 7.29 -31.11
N LYS A 91 -12.64 6.18 -30.38
CA LYS A 91 -13.82 5.92 -29.52
C LYS A 91 -14.09 7.05 -28.52
N HIS A 92 -13.03 7.57 -27.90
CA HIS A 92 -13.11 8.62 -26.88
C HIS A 92 -13.31 10.00 -27.54
N GLN A 93 -12.68 10.24 -28.69
CA GLN A 93 -12.90 11.46 -29.48
C GLN A 93 -14.36 11.57 -29.95
N ASP A 94 -14.94 10.47 -30.44
CA ASP A 94 -16.35 10.41 -30.82
C ASP A 94 -17.26 10.57 -29.60
N LEU A 95 -16.89 10.02 -28.44
CA LEU A 95 -17.65 10.21 -27.20
C LEU A 95 -17.69 11.68 -26.78
N LYS A 96 -16.54 12.38 -26.80
CA LYS A 96 -16.47 13.82 -26.54
C LYS A 96 -17.37 14.60 -27.51
N ALA A 97 -17.26 14.34 -28.81
CA ALA A 97 -18.06 15.02 -29.82
C ALA A 97 -19.58 14.79 -29.63
N ARG A 98 -20.00 13.57 -29.24
CA ARG A 98 -21.40 13.27 -28.92
C ARG A 98 -21.89 14.04 -27.70
N ILE A 99 -21.09 14.08 -26.63
CA ILE A 99 -21.41 14.83 -25.40
C ILE A 99 -21.58 16.32 -25.72
N GLU A 100 -20.62 16.92 -26.43
CA GLU A 100 -20.66 18.34 -26.79
C GLU A 100 -21.81 18.67 -27.74
N LYS A 101 -22.11 17.81 -28.72
CA LYS A 101 -23.25 17.99 -29.62
C LYS A 101 -24.58 17.99 -28.86
N LYS A 102 -24.76 17.05 -27.93
CA LYS A 102 -25.96 16.97 -27.08
C LYS A 102 -26.06 18.21 -26.18
N ALA A 103 -24.96 18.60 -25.53
CA ALA A 103 -24.89 19.78 -24.69
C ALA A 103 -25.21 21.08 -25.46
N ALA A 104 -24.74 21.21 -26.70
CA ALA A 104 -25.05 22.34 -27.56
C ALA A 104 -26.55 22.44 -27.88
N GLN A 105 -27.20 21.31 -28.16
CA GLN A 105 -28.65 21.25 -28.41
C GLN A 105 -29.47 21.61 -27.17
N GLU A 106 -29.08 21.08 -26.00
CA GLU A 106 -29.71 21.40 -24.72
C GLU A 106 -29.54 22.88 -24.37
N ARG A 107 -28.34 23.44 -24.60
CA ARG A 107 -28.05 24.86 -24.38
C ARG A 107 -28.88 25.76 -25.29
N GLU A 108 -29.02 25.43 -26.58
CA GLU A 108 -29.84 26.22 -27.49
C GLU A 108 -31.33 26.17 -27.11
N THR A 109 -31.81 24.99 -26.71
CA THR A 109 -33.17 24.83 -26.14
C THR A 109 -33.33 25.73 -24.91
N LYS A 110 -32.32 25.79 -24.04
CA LYS A 110 -32.35 26.62 -22.84
C LYS A 110 -32.31 28.12 -23.14
N ARG A 111 -31.57 28.54 -24.16
CA ARG A 111 -31.56 29.92 -24.65
C ARG A 111 -32.92 30.34 -25.18
N ALA A 112 -33.59 29.47 -25.94
CA ALA A 112 -34.95 29.73 -26.42
C ALA A 112 -35.94 29.85 -25.25
N GLU A 113 -35.86 28.96 -24.25
CA GLU A 113 -36.65 29.05 -23.02
C GLU A 113 -36.42 30.38 -22.29
N PHE A 114 -35.15 30.79 -22.14
CA PHE A 114 -34.79 32.05 -21.49
C PHE A 114 -35.36 33.28 -22.22
N ARG A 115 -35.23 33.33 -23.56
CA ARG A 115 -35.79 34.42 -24.37
C ARG A 115 -37.31 34.51 -24.20
N ARG A 116 -38.00 33.36 -24.26
CA ARG A 116 -39.46 33.29 -24.05
C ARG A 116 -39.85 33.84 -22.67
N LEU A 117 -39.18 33.41 -21.61
CA LEU A 117 -39.45 33.86 -20.25
C LEU A 117 -39.12 35.36 -20.05
N LYS A 118 -38.07 35.88 -20.71
CA LYS A 118 -37.75 37.32 -20.69
C LYS A 118 -38.82 38.17 -21.36
N ASP A 119 -39.37 37.70 -22.47
CA ASP A 119 -40.45 38.41 -23.17
C ASP A 119 -41.76 38.35 -22.37
N GLU A 120 -42.05 37.21 -21.74
CA GLU A 120 -43.17 37.04 -20.80
C GLU A 120 -43.04 37.99 -19.60
N HIS A 121 -41.86 38.05 -18.96
CA HIS A 121 -41.57 38.99 -17.88
C HIS A 121 -41.76 40.44 -18.34
N ARG A 122 -41.27 40.81 -19.52
CA ARG A 122 -41.42 42.17 -20.08
C ARG A 122 -42.89 42.52 -20.28
N ASN A 123 -43.70 41.59 -20.78
CA ASN A 123 -45.13 41.75 -20.97
C ASN A 123 -45.86 41.93 -19.64
N LEU A 124 -45.57 41.11 -18.63
CA LEU A 124 -46.13 41.26 -17.29
C LEU A 124 -45.76 42.59 -16.64
N MET A 125 -44.50 43.02 -16.77
CA MET A 125 -44.05 44.32 -16.27
C MET A 125 -44.71 45.51 -17.00
N GLN A 126 -44.97 45.37 -18.30
CA GLN A 126 -45.73 46.36 -19.06
C GLN A 126 -47.19 46.42 -18.57
N LYS A 127 -47.87 45.28 -18.45
CA LYS A 127 -49.24 45.21 -17.91
C LYS A 127 -49.34 45.75 -16.49
N HIS A 128 -48.33 45.51 -15.66
CA HIS A 128 -48.20 46.13 -14.35
C HIS A 128 -48.15 47.65 -14.47
N GLY A 129 -47.22 48.21 -15.26
CA GLY A 129 -47.08 49.65 -15.45
C GLY A 129 -48.31 50.34 -16.07
N ASP A 130 -49.05 49.62 -16.92
CA ASP A 130 -50.27 50.11 -17.58
C ASP A 130 -51.53 49.95 -16.69
N SER A 131 -51.43 49.25 -15.56
CA SER A 131 -52.52 49.05 -14.60
C SER A 131 -52.38 49.97 -13.39
N THR A 132 -53.45 50.13 -12.63
CA THR A 132 -53.45 50.87 -11.36
C THR A 132 -53.95 49.99 -10.24
N HIS A 133 -53.58 50.31 -9.00
CA HIS A 133 -54.13 49.59 -7.85
C HIS A 133 -55.65 49.71 -7.81
N GLU A 134 -56.32 48.57 -7.67
CA GLU A 134 -57.73 48.52 -7.33
C GLU A 134 -57.84 48.65 -5.81
N GLU A 135 -58.41 49.76 -5.34
CA GLU A 135 -58.65 49.98 -3.91
C GLU A 135 -60.09 49.65 -3.55
N VAL A 136 -60.27 48.89 -2.47
CA VAL A 136 -61.57 48.57 -1.89
C VAL A 136 -61.69 49.23 -0.52
N GLU A 137 -62.82 49.88 -0.27
CA GLU A 137 -63.14 50.47 1.03
C GLU A 137 -63.48 49.34 2.02
N VAL A 138 -62.74 49.26 3.13
CA VAL A 138 -62.97 48.25 4.17
C VAL A 138 -63.30 48.93 5.49
N VAL A 139 -64.40 48.48 6.10
CA VAL A 139 -64.85 48.97 7.41
C VAL A 139 -64.18 48.15 8.50
N ALA A 140 -63.31 48.79 9.29
CA ALA A 140 -62.68 48.16 10.43
C ALA A 140 -63.67 47.91 11.59
N LYS A 141 -63.34 47.01 12.52
CA LYS A 141 -64.18 46.60 13.68
C LYS A 141 -64.67 47.74 14.61
N LYS A 142 -64.19 48.98 14.43
CA LYS A 142 -64.59 50.18 15.19
C LYS A 142 -65.24 51.28 14.32
N GLY A 143 -65.71 50.95 13.11
CA GLY A 143 -66.40 51.90 12.21
C GLY A 143 -65.48 52.82 11.40
N PHE A 144 -64.16 52.72 11.58
CA PHE A 144 -63.19 53.45 10.77
C PHE A 144 -63.12 52.85 9.35
N ARG A 145 -63.34 53.69 8.35
CA ARG A 145 -63.19 53.35 6.93
C ARG A 145 -61.73 53.58 6.54
N HIS A 146 -61.10 52.58 5.95
CA HIS A 146 -59.80 52.72 5.31
C HIS A 146 -59.83 52.05 3.94
N TRP A 147 -59.08 52.62 3.01
CA TRP A 147 -58.86 52.04 1.69
C TRP A 147 -57.74 51.02 1.80
N ARG A 148 -57.95 49.82 1.26
CA ARG A 148 -56.90 48.82 1.11
C ARG A 148 -56.88 48.33 -0.33
N ALA A 149 -55.72 47.88 -0.79
CA ALA A 149 -55.64 47.17 -2.05
C ALA A 149 -56.60 45.96 -2.03
N ALA A 150 -57.35 45.77 -3.12
CA ALA A 150 -58.16 44.59 -3.33
C ALA A 150 -57.29 43.34 -3.18
N HIS A 151 -57.84 42.29 -2.54
CA HIS A 151 -57.12 41.02 -2.38
C HIS A 151 -56.70 40.43 -3.74
N ASP A 152 -57.51 40.67 -4.77
CA ASP A 152 -57.29 40.20 -6.14
C ASP A 152 -56.87 41.34 -7.09
N CYS A 153 -56.11 42.30 -6.58
CA CYS A 153 -55.61 43.42 -7.36
C CYS A 153 -54.73 42.94 -8.53
N ARG A 154 -55.19 43.14 -9.76
CA ARG A 154 -54.49 42.72 -10.98
C ARG A 154 -53.11 43.35 -11.13
N HIS A 155 -52.95 44.61 -10.72
CA HIS A 155 -51.64 45.27 -10.68
C HIS A 155 -50.66 44.48 -9.80
N CYS A 156 -51.05 44.12 -8.57
CA CYS A 156 -50.21 43.31 -7.69
C CYS A 156 -49.96 41.89 -8.24
N GLN A 157 -50.96 41.29 -8.89
CA GLN A 157 -50.84 39.96 -9.50
C GLN A 157 -49.80 39.94 -10.61
N TYR A 158 -49.80 40.91 -11.53
CA TYR A 158 -48.80 40.97 -12.61
C TYR A 158 -47.36 41.12 -12.07
N LEU A 159 -47.16 41.88 -10.99
CA LEU A 159 -45.85 41.98 -10.34
C LEU A 159 -45.43 40.66 -9.70
N ASN A 160 -46.35 39.98 -9.01
CA ASN A 160 -46.07 38.70 -8.38
C ASN A 160 -45.76 37.62 -9.43
N GLU A 161 -46.58 37.51 -10.47
CA GLU A 161 -46.34 36.59 -11.59
C GLU A 161 -44.99 36.86 -12.25
N ALA A 162 -44.63 38.12 -12.51
CA ALA A 162 -43.33 38.49 -13.07
C ALA A 162 -42.17 38.07 -12.15
N ASN A 163 -42.29 38.28 -10.84
CA ASN A 163 -41.28 37.91 -9.86
C ASN A 163 -41.14 36.40 -9.67
N GLU A 164 -42.23 35.65 -9.86
CA GLU A 164 -42.29 34.20 -9.75
C GLU A 164 -41.74 33.46 -10.99
N LEU A 165 -41.57 34.15 -12.12
CA LEU A 165 -40.92 33.57 -13.29
C LEU A 165 -39.48 33.14 -12.95
N LYS A 166 -39.25 31.83 -12.96
CA LYS A 166 -37.97 31.20 -12.70
C LYS A 166 -37.47 30.45 -13.92
N ILE A 167 -36.15 30.47 -14.08
CA ILE A 167 -35.44 29.60 -15.01
C ILE A 167 -34.35 28.85 -14.26
N TYR A 168 -34.24 27.56 -14.54
CA TYR A 168 -33.19 26.71 -13.98
C TYR A 168 -31.89 26.84 -14.76
N VAL A 169 -30.74 26.83 -14.11
CA VAL A 169 -29.44 26.89 -14.78
C VAL A 169 -29.20 25.64 -15.64
N HIS A 170 -28.54 25.83 -16.77
CA HIS A 170 -27.97 24.76 -17.58
C HIS A 170 -26.45 24.86 -17.51
N GLU A 171 -25.82 23.79 -17.02
CA GLU A 171 -24.37 23.68 -16.87
C GLU A 171 -23.78 22.89 -18.04
N TRP A 172 -22.67 23.38 -18.62
CA TRP A 172 -21.93 22.60 -19.63
C TRP A 172 -21.36 21.34 -18.97
N PRO A 173 -21.46 20.14 -19.59
CA PRO A 173 -21.10 18.91 -18.92
C PRO A 173 -19.59 18.65 -18.81
N LEU A 174 -18.75 19.29 -19.65
CA LEU A 174 -17.29 19.10 -19.65
C LEU A 174 -16.58 20.39 -19.20
N SER A 175 -15.35 20.26 -18.69
CA SER A 175 -14.51 21.42 -18.39
C SER A 175 -14.27 22.29 -19.63
N ASN A 176 -14.07 23.59 -19.42
CA ASN A 176 -13.60 24.50 -20.47
C ASN A 176 -12.11 24.29 -20.79
N ASP A 177 -11.36 23.66 -19.88
CA ASP A 177 -10.01 23.20 -20.18
C ASP A 177 -10.10 21.94 -21.05
N GLU A 178 -9.56 22.02 -22.26
CA GLU A 178 -9.61 20.93 -23.23
C GLU A 178 -8.87 19.67 -22.74
N LEU A 179 -7.81 19.79 -21.95
CA LEU A 179 -7.08 18.64 -21.42
C LEU A 179 -7.86 17.95 -20.29
N GLU A 180 -8.48 18.71 -19.40
CA GLU A 180 -9.39 18.18 -18.39
C GLU A 180 -10.62 17.52 -19.02
N ALA A 181 -11.19 18.13 -20.07
CA ALA A 181 -12.30 17.54 -20.81
C ALA A 181 -11.92 16.19 -21.42
N ARG A 182 -10.71 16.08 -22.01
CA ARG A 182 -10.18 14.80 -22.53
C ARG A 182 -10.00 13.77 -21.42
N ALA A 183 -9.43 14.17 -20.29
CA ALA A 183 -9.22 13.29 -19.15
C ALA A 183 -10.55 12.80 -18.56
N THR A 184 -11.54 13.68 -18.44
CA THR A 184 -12.90 13.33 -18.03
C THR A 184 -13.50 12.29 -18.97
N VAL A 185 -13.42 12.50 -20.29
CA VAL A 185 -13.99 11.58 -21.27
C VAL A 185 -13.28 10.22 -21.24
N PHE A 186 -11.97 10.20 -21.02
CA PHE A 186 -11.25 8.95 -20.78
C PHE A 186 -11.79 8.23 -19.53
N GLU A 187 -11.93 8.91 -18.38
CA GLU A 187 -12.41 8.28 -17.15
C GLU A 187 -13.89 7.86 -17.21
N LEU A 188 -14.69 8.39 -18.13
CA LEU A 188 -16.06 7.91 -18.37
C LEU A 188 -16.11 6.48 -18.94
N ASP A 189 -15.08 6.07 -19.69
CA ASP A 189 -15.05 4.81 -20.45
C ASP A 189 -13.63 4.20 -20.44
N ALA A 190 -12.99 4.29 -19.28
CA ALA A 190 -11.61 3.85 -19.10
C ALA A 190 -11.50 2.34 -19.31
N PRO A 191 -10.44 1.85 -19.99
CA PRO A 191 -10.28 0.41 -20.22
C PRO A 191 -10.24 -0.37 -18.91
N SER A 192 -11.02 -1.46 -18.79
CA SER A 192 -11.11 -2.24 -17.56
C SER A 192 -9.75 -2.74 -17.06
N ALA A 193 -8.90 -3.24 -17.97
CA ALA A 193 -7.55 -3.68 -17.65
C ALA A 193 -6.69 -2.56 -17.02
N PHE A 194 -6.86 -1.30 -17.47
CA PHE A 194 -6.18 -0.17 -16.86
C PHE A 194 -6.69 0.11 -15.45
N CYS A 195 -8.01 0.12 -15.26
CA CYS A 195 -8.63 0.35 -13.95
C CYS A 195 -8.24 -0.73 -12.94
N GLU A 196 -8.31 -2.01 -13.33
CA GLU A 196 -7.89 -3.15 -12.49
C GLU A 196 -6.42 -3.07 -12.11
N TRP A 197 -5.55 -2.70 -13.05
CA TRP A 197 -4.13 -2.47 -12.79
C TRP A 197 -3.92 -1.32 -11.80
N ARG A 198 -4.63 -0.20 -11.98
CA ARG A 198 -4.52 0.99 -11.13
C ARG A 198 -4.93 0.66 -9.69
N ASP A 199 -6.05 -0.02 -9.53
CA ASP A 199 -6.58 -0.45 -8.24
C ASP A 199 -5.65 -1.47 -7.55
N THR A 200 -5.17 -2.47 -8.29
CA THR A 200 -4.26 -3.49 -7.76
C THR A 200 -2.90 -2.88 -7.38
N THR A 201 -2.42 -1.89 -8.14
CA THR A 201 -1.16 -1.20 -7.83
C THR A 201 -1.27 -0.38 -6.56
N LEU A 202 -2.38 0.36 -6.38
CA LEU A 202 -2.62 1.05 -5.12
C LEU A 202 -2.71 0.06 -3.96
N TYR A 203 -3.52 -0.99 -4.09
CA TYR A 203 -3.63 -2.05 -3.08
C TYR A 203 -2.27 -2.62 -2.65
N LEU A 204 -1.37 -2.86 -3.59
CA LEU A 204 0.00 -3.28 -3.27
C LEU A 204 0.75 -2.20 -2.47
N ILE A 205 0.68 -0.94 -2.89
CA ILE A 205 1.39 0.17 -2.26
C ILE A 205 0.90 0.40 -0.82
N ASP A 206 -0.41 0.46 -0.60
CA ASP A 206 -0.98 0.92 0.67
C ASP A 206 -1.34 -0.24 1.61
N ASN A 207 -2.10 -1.24 1.15
CA ASN A 207 -2.63 -2.32 1.98
C ASN A 207 -1.55 -3.37 2.26
N VAL A 208 -0.69 -3.65 1.28
CA VAL A 208 0.32 -4.72 1.40
C VAL A 208 1.66 -4.18 1.88
N LEU A 209 2.16 -3.10 1.28
CA LEU A 209 3.43 -2.49 1.66
C LEU A 209 3.30 -1.46 2.79
N GLY A 210 2.07 -1.14 3.20
CA GLY A 210 1.81 -0.24 4.32
C GLY A 210 2.20 1.21 4.06
N CYS A 211 2.32 1.64 2.80
CA CYS A 211 2.65 3.04 2.51
C CYS A 211 1.51 3.95 2.96
N LYS A 212 1.87 5.13 3.46
CA LYS A 212 0.92 6.09 3.99
C LYS A 212 0.92 7.36 3.15
N SER A 213 -0.23 8.01 3.10
CA SER A 213 -0.38 9.34 2.52
C SER A 213 -0.58 10.33 3.68
N PRO A 214 0.47 10.98 4.20
CA PRO A 214 0.34 11.85 5.37
C PRO A 214 -0.59 13.05 5.12
N ASP A 215 -0.70 13.49 3.87
CA ASP A 215 -1.55 14.61 3.45
C ASP A 215 -2.95 14.16 2.97
N SER A 216 -3.34 12.91 3.24
CA SER A 216 -4.66 12.41 2.86
C SER A 216 -5.74 13.18 3.60
N ARG A 217 -6.67 13.78 2.86
CA ARG A 217 -7.85 14.45 3.41
C ARG A 217 -9.12 13.85 2.86
N SER A 218 -10.13 13.75 3.71
CA SER A 218 -11.49 13.42 3.28
C SER A 218 -12.16 14.69 2.71
N PRO A 219 -12.89 14.57 1.61
CA PRO A 219 -13.59 15.70 1.01
C PRO A 219 -14.78 16.12 1.88
N ASN A 220 -15.03 17.42 2.00
CA ASN A 220 -16.15 17.97 2.77
C ASN A 220 -17.51 17.78 2.06
N TRP A 221 -17.46 17.72 0.74
CA TRP A 221 -18.59 17.44 -0.15
C TRP A 221 -18.07 16.62 -1.33
N SER A 222 -18.92 15.79 -1.93
CA SER A 222 -18.50 14.98 -3.07
C SER A 222 -19.55 14.96 -4.18
N SER A 223 -19.07 15.14 -5.41
CA SER A 223 -19.78 14.76 -6.63
C SER A 223 -18.86 13.84 -7.42
N THR A 224 -19.24 12.57 -7.51
CA THR A 224 -18.51 11.59 -8.32
C THR A 224 -18.84 11.78 -9.79
N LEU A 225 -17.91 11.41 -10.68
CA LEU A 225 -18.14 11.48 -12.12
C LEU A 225 -19.37 10.66 -12.56
N GLY A 226 -19.52 9.43 -12.02
CA GLY A 226 -20.68 8.58 -12.30
C GLY A 226 -22.00 9.14 -11.74
N GLY A 227 -21.95 9.93 -10.67
CA GLY A 227 -23.11 10.58 -10.06
C GLY A 227 -23.49 11.93 -10.68
N TYR A 228 -22.62 12.53 -11.49
CA TYR A 228 -22.89 13.82 -12.11
C TYR A 228 -23.91 13.70 -13.24
N SER A 229 -25.09 14.33 -13.09
CA SER A 229 -26.21 14.20 -14.03
C SER A 229 -25.89 14.61 -15.47
N GLY A 230 -24.95 15.54 -15.67
CA GLY A 230 -24.50 15.97 -17.00
C GLY A 230 -23.76 14.88 -17.79
N LEU A 231 -23.15 13.90 -17.09
CA LEU A 231 -22.30 12.87 -17.70
C LEU A 231 -22.70 11.43 -17.35
N SER A 232 -23.52 11.21 -16.32
CA SER A 232 -23.87 9.87 -15.81
C SER A 232 -24.42 8.92 -16.87
N SER A 233 -25.21 9.44 -17.82
CA SER A 233 -25.73 8.64 -18.96
C SER A 233 -24.64 8.08 -19.89
N HIS A 234 -23.46 8.70 -19.88
CA HIS A 234 -22.28 8.31 -20.64
C HIS A 234 -21.27 7.50 -19.83
N PHE A 235 -21.49 7.31 -18.53
CA PHE A 235 -20.61 6.53 -17.66
C PHE A 235 -20.67 5.04 -18.04
N ARG A 236 -19.50 4.47 -18.30
CA ARG A 236 -19.29 3.08 -18.72
C ARG A 236 -18.17 2.40 -17.93
N SER A 237 -17.26 3.18 -17.35
CA SER A 237 -16.32 2.70 -16.35
C SER A 237 -17.10 2.01 -15.22
N GLY A 238 -16.61 0.85 -14.76
CA GLY A 238 -17.23 0.14 -13.63
C GLY A 238 -17.01 0.86 -12.31
N GLU A 239 -17.51 0.28 -11.22
CA GLU A 239 -17.15 0.73 -9.87
C GLU A 239 -15.73 0.28 -9.55
N HIS A 240 -14.79 1.22 -9.60
CA HIS A 240 -13.37 1.01 -9.33
C HIS A 240 -12.94 1.78 -8.08
N ARG A 241 -11.89 1.29 -7.41
CA ARG A 241 -11.31 1.95 -6.23
C ARG A 241 -10.88 3.37 -6.57
N VAL A 242 -10.19 3.56 -7.69
CA VAL A 242 -9.78 4.89 -8.16
C VAL A 242 -10.80 5.47 -9.14
N HIS A 243 -11.36 6.61 -8.79
CA HIS A 243 -12.29 7.36 -9.65
C HIS A 243 -12.16 8.87 -9.45
N LEU A 244 -12.83 9.66 -10.29
CA LEU A 244 -12.85 11.11 -10.18
C LEU A 244 -13.94 11.61 -9.23
N LEU A 245 -13.55 12.57 -8.38
CA LEU A 245 -14.42 13.25 -7.43
C LEU A 245 -14.15 14.75 -7.48
N SER A 246 -15.22 15.53 -7.51
CA SER A 246 -15.19 16.99 -7.33
C SER A 246 -15.69 17.34 -5.94
N GLU A 247 -14.97 18.23 -5.25
CA GLU A 247 -15.43 18.84 -4.00
C GLU A 247 -16.43 19.98 -4.25
N ASP A 248 -16.37 20.57 -5.44
CA ASP A 248 -17.31 21.59 -5.88
C ASP A 248 -18.65 20.98 -6.27
N LYS A 249 -19.74 21.67 -5.90
CA LYS A 249 -21.11 21.27 -6.23
C LYS A 249 -21.42 21.61 -7.68
N PRO A 250 -22.07 20.71 -8.45
CA PRO A 250 -22.66 21.08 -9.72
C PRO A 250 -23.62 22.26 -9.53
N HIS A 251 -23.64 23.20 -10.47
CA HIS A 251 -24.48 24.38 -10.38
C HIS A 251 -25.97 24.01 -10.23
N ALA A 252 -26.38 22.94 -10.90
CA ALA A 252 -27.75 22.39 -10.86
C ALA A 252 -28.19 21.83 -9.49
N VAL A 253 -27.25 21.58 -8.57
CA VAL A 253 -27.54 21.02 -7.23
C VAL A 253 -27.46 22.10 -6.14
N THR A 254 -27.02 23.31 -6.48
CA THR A 254 -26.95 24.41 -5.53
C THR A 254 -28.34 25.00 -5.27
N HIS A 255 -28.59 25.56 -4.08
CA HIS A 255 -29.83 26.29 -3.76
C HIS A 255 -30.11 27.52 -4.65
N ARG A 256 -29.23 27.81 -5.60
CA ARG A 256 -29.29 28.95 -6.54
C ARG A 256 -29.54 28.48 -7.98
N ASP A 257 -30.01 27.24 -8.17
CA ASP A 257 -30.29 26.65 -9.47
C ASP A 257 -31.46 27.35 -10.19
N GLY A 258 -32.49 27.75 -9.46
CA GLY A 258 -33.61 28.56 -9.95
C GLY A 258 -33.33 30.06 -9.83
N LYS A 259 -33.18 30.76 -10.96
CA LYS A 259 -32.95 32.20 -11.01
C LYS A 259 -34.20 32.96 -11.45
N SER A 260 -34.50 34.07 -10.76
CA SER A 260 -35.59 34.98 -11.15
C SER A 260 -35.22 35.69 -12.45
N VAL A 261 -36.13 35.68 -13.40
CA VAL A 261 -35.86 36.12 -14.78
C VAL A 261 -35.62 37.63 -14.89
N GLY A 262 -36.12 38.44 -13.95
CA GLY A 262 -36.13 39.90 -14.07
C GLY A 262 -34.76 40.53 -14.33
N PHE A 263 -33.74 40.19 -13.54
CA PHE A 263 -32.44 40.88 -13.53
C PHE A 263 -31.27 40.08 -14.13
N ILE A 264 -31.52 38.83 -14.54
CA ILE A 264 -30.47 37.94 -15.02
C ILE A 264 -30.26 38.05 -16.54
N THR A 265 -29.09 37.61 -16.99
CA THR A 265 -28.66 37.54 -18.39
C THR A 265 -28.55 36.09 -18.86
N GLU A 266 -28.33 35.87 -20.16
CA GLU A 266 -28.15 34.52 -20.69
C GLU A 266 -26.94 33.80 -20.05
N SER A 267 -25.84 34.53 -19.78
CA SER A 267 -24.65 34.01 -19.11
C SER A 267 -24.90 33.59 -17.67
N ASP A 268 -25.96 34.10 -17.02
CA ASP A 268 -26.36 33.63 -15.69
C ASP A 268 -27.08 32.29 -15.73
N VAL A 269 -27.67 31.92 -16.88
CA VAL A 269 -28.44 30.68 -17.05
C VAL A 269 -27.56 29.59 -17.65
N CYS A 270 -26.81 29.90 -18.70
CA CYS A 270 -25.94 28.96 -19.41
C CYS A 270 -24.53 29.02 -18.82
N LEU A 271 -24.29 28.26 -17.77
CA LEU A 271 -23.03 28.24 -17.03
C LEU A 271 -22.06 27.22 -17.63
N ASN A 272 -20.76 27.48 -17.48
CA ASN A 272 -19.75 26.47 -17.78
C ASN A 272 -19.69 25.45 -16.64
N ASN A 273 -19.00 24.34 -16.88
CA ASN A 273 -18.80 23.32 -15.84
C ASN A 273 -18.09 23.93 -14.62
N GLY A 274 -18.66 23.73 -13.44
CA GLY A 274 -18.12 24.22 -12.18
C GLY A 274 -17.41 23.13 -11.35
N LEU A 275 -17.23 21.94 -11.90
CA LEU A 275 -16.63 20.81 -11.18
C LEU A 275 -15.10 20.83 -11.33
N ASN A 276 -14.42 20.60 -10.21
CA ASN A 276 -12.97 20.46 -10.18
C ASN A 276 -12.61 19.03 -9.76
N PHE A 277 -12.49 18.15 -10.76
CA PHE A 277 -12.23 16.75 -10.55
C PHE A 277 -10.79 16.47 -10.10
N GLN A 278 -10.65 15.60 -9.12
CA GLN A 278 -9.39 15.04 -8.67
C GLN A 278 -9.53 13.53 -8.51
N TYR A 279 -8.40 12.82 -8.59
CA TYR A 279 -8.39 11.38 -8.31
C TYR A 279 -8.65 11.10 -6.84
N PHE A 280 -9.56 10.16 -6.60
CA PHE A 280 -10.05 9.79 -5.29
C PHE A 280 -9.95 8.28 -5.09
N ASP A 281 -9.58 7.89 -3.88
CA ASP A 281 -9.53 6.51 -3.43
C ASP A 281 -10.80 6.17 -2.66
N GLY A 282 -11.70 5.43 -3.30
CA GLY A 282 -12.95 4.96 -2.72
C GLY A 282 -12.77 4.00 -1.55
N SER A 283 -11.63 3.30 -1.43
CA SER A 283 -11.39 2.38 -0.31
C SER A 283 -11.04 3.11 1.00
N HIS A 284 -10.34 4.25 0.91
CA HIS A 284 -9.98 5.07 2.08
C HIS A 284 -10.83 6.32 2.25
N ALA A 285 -11.70 6.62 1.29
CA ALA A 285 -12.47 7.84 1.22
C ALA A 285 -11.61 9.12 1.30
N THR A 286 -10.48 9.15 0.57
CA THR A 286 -9.55 10.28 0.55
C THR A 286 -9.09 10.62 -0.87
N LEU A 287 -8.71 11.87 -1.09
CA LEU A 287 -8.05 12.28 -2.33
C LEU A 287 -6.67 11.63 -2.43
N ILE A 288 -6.31 11.17 -3.62
CA ILE A 288 -5.04 10.48 -3.83
C ILE A 288 -3.89 11.49 -3.79
N GLN A 289 -3.00 11.33 -2.81
CA GLN A 289 -1.76 12.11 -2.70
C GLN A 289 -0.53 11.21 -2.85
N GLN A 290 0.65 11.79 -2.67
CA GLN A 290 1.90 11.04 -2.77
C GLN A 290 2.03 10.05 -1.60
N HIS A 291 2.20 8.77 -1.93
CA HIS A 291 2.46 7.74 -0.95
C HIS A 291 3.92 7.78 -0.48
N SER A 292 4.11 7.68 0.83
CA SER A 292 5.40 7.58 1.47
C SER A 292 5.57 6.19 2.10
N PRO A 293 6.70 5.50 1.85
CA PRO A 293 7.04 4.25 2.50
C PRO A 293 7.00 4.35 4.03
N SER A 294 6.32 3.40 4.69
CA SER A 294 6.36 3.27 6.15
C SER A 294 7.27 2.10 6.57
N LEU A 295 7.46 1.92 7.88
CA LEU A 295 8.24 0.82 8.43
C LEU A 295 7.45 -0.48 8.62
N VAL A 296 6.16 -0.53 8.25
CA VAL A 296 5.25 -1.68 8.48
C VAL A 296 5.84 -2.99 7.97
N VAL A 297 6.41 -3.02 6.75
CA VAL A 297 7.03 -4.24 6.22
C VAL A 297 8.24 -4.67 7.05
N SER A 298 9.04 -3.73 7.56
CA SER A 298 10.15 -4.06 8.47
C SER A 298 9.64 -4.59 9.81
N GLU A 299 8.56 -4.04 10.35
CA GLU A 299 7.94 -4.50 11.59
C GLU A 299 7.41 -5.92 11.49
N VAL A 300 6.65 -6.25 10.42
CA VAL A 300 6.14 -7.62 10.20
C VAL A 300 7.25 -8.61 9.83
N CYS A 301 8.39 -8.14 9.32
CA CYS A 301 9.59 -8.93 9.04
C CYS A 301 10.64 -8.86 10.17
N THR A 302 10.24 -8.50 11.38
CA THR A 302 11.10 -8.57 12.56
C THR A 302 10.49 -9.50 13.61
N PHE A 303 11.24 -10.50 14.05
CA PHE A 303 10.79 -11.40 15.12
C PHE A 303 10.55 -10.65 16.44
N ASN A 304 9.55 -11.09 17.20
CA ASN A 304 9.30 -10.57 18.53
C ASN A 304 10.19 -11.26 19.56
N LEU A 305 10.79 -10.47 20.45
CA LEU A 305 11.54 -10.98 21.59
C LEU A 305 10.62 -11.33 22.77
N PRO A 306 11.06 -12.23 23.68
CA PRO A 306 10.39 -12.44 24.96
C PRO A 306 10.23 -11.14 25.75
N LYS A 307 9.21 -11.06 26.62
CA LYS A 307 8.92 -9.85 27.42
C LYS A 307 10.12 -9.36 28.24
N HIS A 308 10.90 -10.27 28.81
CA HIS A 308 12.09 -9.95 29.60
C HIS A 308 13.26 -9.38 28.75
N ALA A 309 13.24 -9.60 27.43
CA ALA A 309 14.30 -9.21 26.51
C ALA A 309 13.93 -8.00 25.63
N GLN A 310 12.83 -7.29 25.93
CA GLN A 310 12.33 -6.21 25.07
C GLN A 310 13.31 -5.04 24.90
N ALA A 311 14.16 -4.77 25.91
CA ALA A 311 15.21 -3.76 25.81
C ALA A 311 16.19 -4.02 24.65
N LEU A 312 16.34 -5.29 24.23
CA LEU A 312 17.21 -5.70 23.13
C LEU A 312 16.56 -5.52 21.74
N LYS A 313 15.23 -5.31 21.66
CA LYS A 313 14.49 -5.29 20.38
C LYS A 313 15.03 -4.24 19.42
N ARG A 314 15.46 -3.09 19.94
CA ARG A 314 16.00 -2.00 19.13
C ARG A 314 17.28 -2.37 18.36
N PHE A 315 18.05 -3.35 18.84
CA PHE A 315 19.26 -3.83 18.17
C PHE A 315 18.97 -4.91 17.15
N LEU A 316 17.91 -5.69 17.37
CA LEU A 316 17.41 -6.69 16.42
C LEU A 316 16.82 -6.05 15.16
N VAL A 317 16.11 -4.92 15.33
CA VAL A 317 15.41 -4.22 14.25
C VAL A 317 16.43 -3.64 13.27
N ARG A 318 16.39 -4.13 12.03
CA ARG A 318 17.03 -3.49 10.88
C ARG A 318 15.96 -3.20 9.85
N THR A 319 15.70 -1.93 9.62
CA THR A 319 14.62 -1.54 8.73
C THR A 319 15.08 -1.49 7.28
N TRP A 320 14.15 -1.36 6.34
CA TRP A 320 14.52 -1.11 4.94
C TRP A 320 15.23 0.24 4.76
N ALA A 321 15.00 1.20 5.66
CA ALA A 321 15.61 2.53 5.64
C ALA A 321 17.00 2.54 6.30
N GLU A 322 17.17 1.76 7.36
CA GLU A 322 18.39 1.65 8.15
C GLU A 322 18.86 0.18 8.17
N PRO A 323 19.43 -0.33 7.05
CA PRO A 323 19.75 -1.74 6.91
C PRO A 323 20.93 -2.20 7.78
N ASP A 324 21.76 -1.28 8.28
CA ASP A 324 22.87 -1.59 9.19
C ASP A 324 22.44 -1.74 10.64
N GLY A 325 21.23 -1.30 11.01
CA GLY A 325 20.76 -1.29 12.39
C GLY A 325 21.51 -0.31 13.29
N GLN A 326 21.44 -0.52 14.60
CA GLN A 326 22.09 0.35 15.57
C GLN A 326 23.61 0.16 15.62
N THR A 327 24.31 1.28 15.77
CA THR A 327 25.76 1.34 15.82
C THR A 327 26.33 0.82 17.14
N PRO A 328 27.60 0.36 17.17
CA PRO A 328 28.26 -0.03 18.41
C PRO A 328 28.30 1.08 19.48
N ASN A 329 28.38 2.35 19.06
CA ASN A 329 28.35 3.48 19.98
C ASN A 329 27.00 3.61 20.70
N GLN A 330 25.89 3.31 20.01
CA GLN A 330 24.57 3.28 20.64
C GLN A 330 24.48 2.16 21.68
N VAL A 331 25.06 0.98 21.41
CA VAL A 331 25.15 -0.12 22.39
C VAL A 331 25.92 0.32 23.64
N ILE A 332 27.06 1.00 23.47
CA ILE A 332 27.87 1.53 24.57
C ILE A 332 27.11 2.58 25.37
N ALA A 333 26.40 3.48 24.70
CA ALA A 333 25.61 4.53 25.34
C ALA A 333 24.43 3.98 26.15
N SER A 334 23.98 2.77 25.83
CA SER A 334 22.78 2.17 26.43
C SER A 334 23.08 1.00 27.38
N GLN A 335 24.25 0.99 28.00
CA GLN A 335 24.63 -0.04 28.98
C GLN A 335 23.71 -0.04 30.22
N SER A 336 23.12 1.11 30.56
CA SER A 336 22.10 1.23 31.61
C SER A 336 20.86 0.36 31.38
N ASP A 337 20.60 -0.02 30.12
CA ASP A 337 19.41 -0.77 29.72
C ASP A 337 19.68 -2.29 29.70
N CYS A 338 20.85 -2.73 30.17
CA CYS A 338 21.23 -4.14 30.27
C CYS A 338 20.26 -4.87 31.22
N PRO A 339 19.58 -5.95 30.79
CA PRO A 339 18.71 -6.71 31.66
C PRO A 339 19.47 -7.40 32.82
N ASP A 340 18.84 -7.51 33.98
CA ASP A 340 19.47 -8.05 35.21
C ASP A 340 19.93 -9.52 35.08
N TYR A 341 19.28 -10.32 34.22
CA TYR A 341 19.62 -11.73 34.01
C TYR A 341 20.82 -11.95 33.06
N MET A 342 21.39 -10.87 32.52
CA MET A 342 22.41 -10.91 31.49
C MET A 342 23.67 -10.17 31.97
N SER A 343 24.85 -10.73 31.70
CA SER A 343 26.09 -10.02 32.01
C SER A 343 26.29 -8.84 31.06
N MET A 344 26.99 -7.79 31.52
CA MET A 344 27.31 -6.64 30.67
C MET A 344 28.10 -7.03 29.41
N GLY A 345 28.97 -8.04 29.51
CA GLY A 345 29.72 -8.56 28.36
C GLY A 345 28.82 -9.23 27.34
N GLU A 346 27.89 -10.06 27.81
CA GLU A 346 26.89 -10.74 26.98
C GLU A 346 25.96 -9.73 26.29
N TYR A 347 25.47 -8.73 27.03
CA TYR A 347 24.62 -7.66 26.48
C TYR A 347 25.31 -6.94 25.33
N LYS A 348 26.56 -6.51 25.51
CA LYS A 348 27.34 -5.84 24.47
C LYS A 348 27.54 -6.75 23.25
N ALA A 349 27.87 -8.02 23.48
CA ALA A 349 28.11 -8.97 22.40
C ALA A 349 26.85 -9.24 21.58
N LEU A 350 25.70 -9.44 22.25
CA LEU A 350 24.43 -9.70 21.58
C LEU A 350 23.87 -8.45 20.87
N ALA A 351 23.95 -7.28 21.51
CA ALA A 351 23.42 -6.03 20.96
C ALA A 351 24.23 -5.53 19.75
N VAL A 352 25.55 -5.74 19.71
CA VAL A 352 26.39 -5.41 18.53
C VAL A 352 26.23 -6.42 17.41
N LEU A 353 25.81 -7.66 17.71
CA LEU A 353 25.80 -8.78 16.76
C LEU A 353 25.16 -8.45 15.40
N PRO A 354 23.98 -7.78 15.32
CA PRO A 354 23.29 -7.51 14.04
C PRO A 354 23.86 -6.31 13.26
N TYR A 355 24.78 -5.55 13.85
CA TYR A 355 25.29 -4.32 13.24
C TYR A 355 26.06 -4.61 11.96
N GLY A 356 25.69 -3.88 10.91
CA GLY A 356 26.34 -3.95 9.61
C GLY A 356 25.94 -5.20 8.82
N TYR A 357 25.04 -5.04 7.84
CA TYR A 357 24.51 -6.20 7.10
C TYR A 357 25.60 -7.03 6.41
N ARG A 358 26.73 -6.42 6.04
CA ARG A 358 27.90 -7.10 5.43
C ARG A 358 28.74 -7.90 6.44
N LEU A 359 28.63 -7.58 7.72
CA LEU A 359 29.43 -8.18 8.80
C LEU A 359 28.73 -9.35 9.48
N ASN A 360 27.41 -9.47 9.32
CA ASN A 360 26.56 -10.50 9.97
C ASN A 360 27.25 -11.86 10.17
N TRP A 361 27.70 -12.50 9.08
CA TRP A 361 28.28 -13.84 9.15
C TRP A 361 29.65 -13.88 9.82
N MET A 362 30.45 -12.82 9.67
CA MET A 362 31.72 -12.71 10.41
C MET A 362 31.46 -12.55 11.91
N SER A 363 30.44 -11.79 12.30
CA SER A 363 30.03 -11.62 13.69
C SER A 363 29.52 -12.93 14.29
N ILE A 364 28.69 -13.69 13.55
CA ILE A 364 28.23 -15.02 13.96
C ILE A 364 29.40 -15.99 14.12
N LEU A 365 30.32 -16.05 13.15
CA LEU A 365 31.49 -16.94 13.22
C LEU A 365 32.37 -16.60 14.42
N THR A 366 32.53 -15.32 14.73
CA THR A 366 33.26 -14.87 15.93
C THR A 366 32.63 -15.43 17.19
N GLN A 367 31.30 -15.38 17.31
CA GLN A 367 30.59 -15.91 18.48
C GLN A 367 30.63 -17.44 18.55
N LEU A 368 30.62 -18.15 17.41
CA LEU A 368 30.81 -19.61 17.41
C LEU A 368 32.23 -20.00 17.86
N ALA A 369 33.25 -19.23 17.45
CA ALA A 369 34.64 -19.51 17.77
C ALA A 369 35.00 -19.13 19.21
N MET A 370 34.50 -17.99 19.69
CA MET A 370 34.76 -17.43 21.01
C MET A 370 33.45 -16.85 21.57
N PRO A 371 32.58 -17.70 22.16
CA PRO A 371 31.28 -17.27 22.65
C PRO A 371 31.39 -16.23 23.76
N ALA A 372 30.84 -15.04 23.52
CA ALA A 372 30.51 -14.06 24.55
C ALA A 372 29.00 -13.99 24.79
N ILE A 373 28.20 -14.54 23.87
CA ILE A 373 26.76 -14.72 23.98
C ILE A 373 26.41 -16.13 24.47
N ASP A 374 25.28 -16.25 25.17
CA ASP A 374 24.71 -17.56 25.52
C ASP A 374 23.80 -18.05 24.40
N PHE A 375 24.24 -19.08 23.68
CA PHE A 375 23.47 -19.72 22.60
C PHE A 375 22.22 -20.45 23.11
N ASN A 376 22.13 -20.75 24.40
CA ASN A 376 20.99 -21.45 24.98
C ASN A 376 19.82 -20.53 25.36
N LYS A 377 19.93 -19.22 25.08
CA LYS A 377 18.86 -18.24 25.32
C LYS A 377 17.99 -18.01 24.08
N ALA A 378 16.70 -17.78 24.32
CA ALA A 378 15.72 -17.60 23.25
C ALA A 378 15.98 -16.34 22.42
N GLU A 379 16.36 -15.23 23.07
CA GLU A 379 16.71 -13.98 22.41
C GLU A 379 17.95 -14.13 21.51
N THR A 380 18.96 -14.90 21.92
CA THR A 380 20.12 -15.20 21.07
C THR A 380 19.70 -15.96 19.82
N MET A 381 18.89 -17.01 19.97
CA MET A 381 18.34 -17.76 18.84
C MET A 381 17.55 -16.84 17.89
N ILE A 382 16.72 -15.94 18.42
CA ILE A 382 15.93 -15.00 17.61
C ILE A 382 16.83 -14.02 16.85
N PHE A 383 17.92 -13.52 17.46
CA PHE A 383 18.90 -12.67 16.78
C PHE A 383 19.55 -13.41 15.60
N LEU A 384 20.01 -14.64 15.83
CA LEU A 384 20.62 -15.47 14.79
C LEU A 384 19.63 -15.78 13.66
N LEU A 385 18.37 -16.09 14.02
CA LEU A 385 17.31 -16.35 13.05
C LEU A 385 17.01 -15.11 12.21
N GLN A 386 16.80 -13.94 12.82
CA GLN A 386 16.59 -12.68 12.11
C GLN A 386 17.75 -12.39 11.15
N MET A 387 18.99 -12.48 11.63
CA MET A 387 20.18 -12.18 10.85
C MET A 387 20.39 -13.14 9.68
N SER A 388 20.09 -14.42 9.88
CA SER A 388 20.28 -15.47 8.86
C SER A 388 19.25 -15.39 7.74
N LEU A 389 18.02 -14.93 8.04
CA LEU A 389 16.91 -14.88 7.08
C LEU A 389 16.77 -13.53 6.38
N GLN A 390 17.07 -12.41 7.03
CA GLN A 390 16.81 -11.10 6.47
C GLN A 390 17.65 -10.80 5.22
N ALA A 391 16.99 -10.53 4.11
CA ALA A 391 17.58 -10.31 2.79
C ALA A 391 18.67 -9.23 2.76
N GLY A 392 18.35 -8.03 3.27
CA GLY A 392 19.20 -6.85 3.21
C GLY A 392 19.40 -6.29 1.79
N PRO A 393 20.28 -5.29 1.63
CA PRO A 393 20.44 -4.53 0.37
C PRO A 393 20.96 -5.38 -0.82
N ASN A 394 20.45 -5.09 -2.02
CA ASN A 394 20.87 -5.73 -3.28
C ASN A 394 22.00 -4.95 -4.01
N ASP A 395 23.01 -4.48 -3.27
CA ASP A 395 24.10 -3.65 -3.87
C ASP A 395 25.11 -4.49 -4.69
N SER A 396 25.12 -5.82 -4.51
CA SER A 396 26.07 -6.73 -5.19
C SER A 396 25.57 -7.28 -6.52
N ALA A 397 24.32 -6.99 -6.91
CA ALA A 397 23.65 -7.58 -8.08
C ALA A 397 23.77 -9.12 -8.12
N THR A 398 23.83 -9.74 -6.94
CA THR A 398 23.90 -11.19 -6.78
C THR A 398 22.70 -11.66 -5.97
N VAL A 399 22.19 -12.83 -6.32
CA VAL A 399 21.06 -13.48 -5.62
C VAL A 399 21.25 -13.50 -4.11
N THR A 400 22.46 -13.81 -3.64
CA THR A 400 22.78 -13.94 -2.20
C THR A 400 22.80 -12.61 -1.47
N ARG A 401 22.88 -11.49 -2.19
CA ARG A 401 23.03 -10.14 -1.66
C ARG A 401 24.25 -9.93 -0.77
N CYS A 402 24.57 -8.68 -0.48
CA CYS A 402 25.69 -8.34 0.38
C CYS A 402 25.59 -8.97 1.80
N SER A 403 24.38 -9.25 2.26
CA SER A 403 24.13 -9.86 3.57
C SER A 403 24.57 -11.32 3.69
N HIS A 404 24.57 -12.09 2.58
CA HIS A 404 24.85 -13.53 2.61
C HIS A 404 25.94 -14.00 1.65
N THR A 405 26.47 -13.14 0.78
CA THR A 405 27.59 -13.50 -0.14
C THR A 405 28.79 -14.09 0.60
N ARG A 406 29.02 -13.77 1.88
CA ARG A 406 30.12 -14.37 2.64
C ARG A 406 30.03 -15.90 2.76
N LEU A 407 28.82 -16.47 2.77
CA LEU A 407 28.60 -17.91 2.85
C LEU A 407 28.95 -18.66 1.56
N THR A 408 29.05 -17.97 0.43
CA THR A 408 29.42 -18.60 -0.85
C THR A 408 30.92 -18.80 -0.99
N ASP A 409 31.74 -18.19 -0.12
CA ASP A 409 33.18 -18.37 -0.10
C ASP A 409 33.54 -19.74 0.52
N PRO A 410 34.19 -20.67 -0.23
CA PRO A 410 34.48 -22.02 0.27
C PRO A 410 35.34 -22.03 1.53
N THR A 411 36.31 -21.11 1.64
CA THR A 411 37.19 -21.01 2.80
C THR A 411 36.41 -20.60 4.05
N PHE A 412 35.54 -19.59 3.93
CA PHE A 412 34.66 -19.16 4.99
C PHE A 412 33.65 -20.26 5.36
N GLY A 413 33.00 -20.88 4.37
CA GLY A 413 32.04 -21.95 4.56
C GLY A 413 32.63 -23.13 5.33
N SER A 414 33.84 -23.58 4.97
CA SER A 414 34.56 -24.64 5.67
C SER A 414 34.87 -24.27 7.14
N ARG A 415 35.31 -23.04 7.39
CA ARG A 415 35.56 -22.55 8.76
C ARG A 415 34.28 -22.48 9.58
N MET A 416 33.19 -22.02 8.99
CA MET A 416 31.87 -21.94 9.62
C MET A 416 31.36 -23.34 9.99
N LEU A 417 31.42 -24.28 9.04
CA LEU A 417 31.01 -25.67 9.25
C LEU A 417 31.78 -26.31 10.40
N ARG A 418 33.11 -26.19 10.41
CA ARG A 418 33.94 -26.71 11.49
C ARG A 418 33.53 -26.14 12.86
N LYS A 419 33.32 -24.82 12.94
CA LYS A 419 32.92 -24.18 14.20
C LYS A 419 31.52 -24.58 14.64
N LEU A 420 30.58 -24.76 13.72
CA LEU A 420 29.26 -25.33 14.04
C LEU A 420 29.38 -26.75 14.60
N GLY A 421 30.18 -27.63 13.96
CA GLY A 421 30.40 -28.99 14.44
C GLY A 421 31.04 -29.06 15.84
N GLU A 422 32.03 -28.20 16.11
CA GLU A 422 32.63 -28.03 17.45
C GLU A 422 31.59 -27.59 18.49
N CYS A 423 30.67 -26.68 18.13
CA CYS A 423 29.59 -26.22 18.99
C CYS A 423 28.54 -27.30 19.27
N VAL A 424 28.10 -28.02 18.23
CA VAL A 424 27.14 -29.15 18.36
C VAL A 424 27.72 -30.24 19.27
N SER A 425 28.98 -30.62 19.06
CA SER A 425 29.67 -31.62 19.88
C SER A 425 29.79 -31.22 21.35
N ARG A 426 29.81 -29.91 21.65
CA ARG A 426 29.89 -29.40 23.03
C ARG A 426 28.56 -29.50 23.77
N VAL A 427 27.44 -29.32 23.07
CA VAL A 427 26.10 -29.31 23.69
C VAL A 427 25.47 -30.69 23.76
N GLN A 428 25.92 -31.66 22.96
CA GLN A 428 25.30 -32.99 22.79
C GLN A 428 25.00 -33.77 24.08
N ALA A 429 25.75 -33.52 25.16
CA ALA A 429 25.60 -34.23 26.42
C ALA A 429 24.39 -33.78 27.25
N SER A 430 23.87 -32.57 27.04
CA SER A 430 22.80 -31.99 27.84
C SER A 430 21.61 -31.53 26.99
N TRP A 431 20.46 -32.19 27.18
CA TRP A 431 19.19 -31.81 26.54
C TRP A 431 18.70 -30.41 26.98
N GLU A 432 19.19 -29.89 28.11
CA GLU A 432 18.90 -28.52 28.55
C GLU A 432 19.47 -27.49 27.56
N SER A 433 20.47 -27.88 26.76
CA SER A 433 21.09 -27.05 25.71
C SER A 433 20.34 -27.06 24.36
N HIS A 434 19.06 -27.44 24.35
CA HIS A 434 18.28 -27.58 23.12
C HIS A 434 18.12 -26.28 22.32
N THR A 435 18.02 -25.12 22.98
CA THR A 435 17.95 -23.83 22.28
C THR A 435 19.23 -23.54 21.49
N ALA A 436 20.39 -23.93 22.04
CA ALA A 436 21.67 -23.83 21.33
C ALA A 436 21.71 -24.76 20.12
N LEU A 437 21.26 -26.02 20.26
CA LEU A 437 21.19 -26.96 19.15
C LEU A 437 20.25 -26.47 18.03
N CYS A 438 19.12 -25.86 18.40
CA CYS A 438 18.22 -25.20 17.45
C CYS A 438 18.95 -24.13 16.63
N SER A 439 19.67 -23.23 17.32
CA SER A 439 20.47 -22.18 16.67
C SER A 439 21.51 -22.74 15.70
N PHE A 440 22.22 -23.80 16.09
CA PHE A 440 23.23 -24.42 15.23
C PHE A 440 22.61 -25.13 14.02
N THR A 441 21.46 -25.79 14.21
CA THR A 441 20.71 -26.44 13.12
C THR A 441 20.23 -25.41 12.10
N LEU A 442 19.63 -24.31 12.54
CA LEU A 442 19.19 -23.20 11.68
C LEU A 442 20.36 -22.61 10.86
N LEU A 443 21.51 -22.38 11.51
CA LEU A 443 22.71 -21.88 10.83
C LEU A 443 23.30 -22.89 9.84
N ALA A 444 23.30 -24.18 10.17
CA ALA A 444 23.77 -25.26 9.28
C ALA A 444 22.87 -25.39 8.04
N THR A 445 21.55 -25.38 8.22
CA THR A 445 20.57 -25.35 7.13
C THR A 445 20.78 -24.14 6.22
N ARG A 446 21.00 -22.96 6.82
CA ARG A 446 21.28 -21.75 6.03
C ARG A 446 22.61 -21.83 5.28
N LEU A 447 23.65 -22.40 5.91
CA LEU A 447 24.93 -22.64 5.26
C LEU A 447 24.75 -23.58 4.06
N LEU A 448 24.03 -24.70 4.20
CA LEU A 448 23.75 -25.64 3.10
C LEU A 448 23.10 -24.95 1.89
N SER A 449 22.15 -24.04 2.16
CA SER A 449 21.41 -23.31 1.12
C SER A 449 22.33 -22.49 0.19
N LEU A 450 23.46 -21.99 0.71
CA LEU A 450 24.31 -20.98 0.06
C LEU A 450 25.76 -21.43 -0.17
N ALA A 451 26.23 -22.43 0.55
CA ALA A 451 27.60 -22.93 0.46
C ALA A 451 27.90 -23.57 -0.90
N ALA A 452 29.18 -23.63 -1.22
CA ALA A 452 29.70 -24.37 -2.35
C ALA A 452 29.40 -25.88 -2.24
N GLN A 453 29.27 -26.54 -3.39
CA GLN A 453 28.79 -27.93 -3.49
C GLN A 453 29.72 -28.94 -2.80
N ASP A 454 31.02 -28.66 -2.80
CA ASP A 454 32.05 -29.47 -2.13
C ASP A 454 31.84 -29.58 -0.61
N LEU A 455 31.11 -28.64 0.00
CA LEU A 455 30.79 -28.66 1.42
C LEU A 455 29.47 -29.37 1.73
N HIS A 456 28.63 -29.68 0.73
CA HIS A 456 27.26 -30.15 0.97
C HIS A 456 27.21 -31.44 1.78
N GLN A 457 28.03 -32.45 1.44
CA GLN A 457 28.05 -33.71 2.18
C GLN A 457 28.39 -33.52 3.66
N ASN A 458 29.44 -32.75 3.95
CA ASN A 458 29.85 -32.50 5.33
C ASN A 458 28.79 -31.71 6.12
N ILE A 459 28.00 -30.85 5.44
CA ILE A 459 26.89 -30.14 6.08
C ILE A 459 25.71 -31.09 6.31
N PHE A 460 25.41 -32.02 5.40
CA PHE A 460 24.41 -33.06 5.62
C PHE A 460 24.77 -33.94 6.82
N ASP A 461 26.03 -34.35 6.95
CA ASP A 461 26.50 -35.14 8.08
C ASP A 461 26.29 -34.38 9.41
N LEU A 462 26.56 -33.07 9.43
CA LEU A 462 26.27 -32.23 10.61
C LEU A 462 24.77 -32.15 10.92
N LEU A 463 23.91 -31.98 9.91
CA LEU A 463 22.46 -31.95 10.09
C LEU A 463 21.94 -33.30 10.60
N ARG A 464 22.47 -34.41 10.09
CA ARG A 464 22.20 -35.76 10.59
C ARG A 464 22.60 -35.89 12.06
N GLN A 465 23.79 -35.42 12.43
CA GLN A 465 24.24 -35.40 13.82
C GLN A 465 23.28 -34.59 14.72
N CYS A 466 22.84 -33.40 14.29
CA CYS A 466 21.84 -32.63 15.03
C CYS A 466 20.52 -33.39 15.23
N ARG A 467 20.07 -34.10 14.18
CA ARG A 467 18.85 -34.92 14.18
C ARG A 467 18.95 -36.09 15.17
N GLU A 468 20.06 -36.82 15.15
CA GLU A 468 20.31 -37.95 16.05
C GLU A 468 20.38 -37.50 17.52
N ILE A 469 21.08 -36.39 17.79
CA ILE A 469 21.17 -35.80 19.13
C ILE A 469 19.78 -35.40 19.63
N SER A 470 19.03 -34.63 18.83
CA SER A 470 17.69 -34.18 19.21
C SER A 470 16.71 -35.34 19.39
N TYR A 471 16.73 -36.33 18.50
CA TYR A 471 15.91 -37.53 18.66
C TYR A 471 16.25 -38.29 19.95
N GLY A 472 17.54 -38.50 20.23
CA GLY A 472 17.99 -39.15 21.47
C GLY A 472 17.58 -38.40 22.73
N TRP A 473 17.62 -37.06 22.71
CA TRP A 473 17.12 -36.24 23.82
C TRP A 473 15.60 -36.32 23.98
N MET A 474 14.85 -36.35 22.88
CA MET A 474 13.40 -36.48 22.89
C MET A 474 12.98 -37.80 23.57
N ILE A 475 13.58 -38.93 23.19
CA ILE A 475 13.28 -40.23 23.82
C ILE A 475 13.56 -40.18 25.32
N LYS A 476 14.73 -39.67 25.74
CA LYS A 476 15.07 -39.53 27.16
C LYS A 476 14.07 -38.68 27.95
N LEU A 477 13.55 -37.61 27.35
CA LEU A 477 12.54 -36.78 28.00
C LEU A 477 11.18 -37.48 28.08
N LEU A 478 10.79 -38.22 27.05
CA LEU A 478 9.55 -39.02 27.08
C LEU A 478 9.60 -40.10 28.15
N ASP A 479 10.74 -40.77 28.33
CA ASP A 479 10.95 -41.74 29.41
C ASP A 479 10.79 -41.06 30.78
N LYS A 480 11.44 -39.90 30.98
CA LYS A 480 11.28 -39.09 32.20
C LYS A 480 9.83 -38.68 32.46
N VAL A 481 9.07 -38.33 31.42
CA VAL A 481 7.64 -38.01 31.55
C VAL A 481 6.87 -39.22 32.09
N GLN A 482 7.18 -40.44 31.64
CA GLN A 482 6.52 -41.65 32.13
C GLN A 482 6.86 -41.93 33.60
N GLU A 483 8.11 -41.71 34.00
CA GLU A 483 8.61 -41.94 35.37
C GLU A 483 8.20 -40.87 36.38
N THR A 484 7.92 -39.65 35.93
CA THR A 484 7.60 -38.52 36.81
C THR A 484 6.15 -38.60 37.28
N ALA A 485 5.94 -38.56 38.60
CA ALA A 485 4.60 -38.55 39.21
C ALA A 485 4.02 -37.13 39.35
N ASP A 486 4.86 -36.10 39.41
CA ASP A 486 4.43 -34.71 39.54
C ASP A 486 3.92 -34.15 38.20
N ASP A 487 2.65 -33.75 38.15
CA ASP A 487 2.01 -33.27 36.93
C ASP A 487 2.63 -32.00 36.36
N ALA A 488 3.17 -31.11 37.21
CA ALA A 488 3.80 -29.88 36.76
C ALA A 488 5.13 -30.17 36.04
N GLN A 489 5.98 -31.00 36.63
CA GLN A 489 7.23 -31.45 36.02
C GLN A 489 6.99 -32.28 34.75
N ARG A 490 5.98 -33.16 34.75
CA ARG A 490 5.58 -33.89 33.53
C ARG A 490 5.25 -32.93 32.38
N LYS A 491 4.49 -31.87 32.67
CA LYS A 491 4.11 -30.86 31.67
C LYS A 491 5.33 -30.09 31.15
N GLU A 492 6.28 -29.75 32.01
CA GLU A 492 7.54 -29.10 31.61
C GLU A 492 8.35 -30.00 30.68
N PHE A 493 8.60 -31.25 31.06
CA PHE A 493 9.34 -32.20 30.22
C PHE A 493 8.65 -32.47 28.88
N LEU A 494 7.31 -32.55 28.85
CA LEU A 494 6.55 -32.65 27.59
C LEU A 494 6.74 -31.42 26.70
N GLY A 495 6.72 -30.21 27.27
CA GLY A 495 6.98 -28.97 26.54
C GLY A 495 8.39 -28.94 25.93
N THR A 496 9.40 -29.35 26.70
CA THR A 496 10.77 -29.45 26.21
C THR A 496 10.92 -30.55 25.15
N ALA A 497 10.29 -31.70 25.34
CA ALA A 497 10.30 -32.79 24.36
C ALA A 497 9.70 -32.33 23.02
N LEU A 498 8.61 -31.55 23.05
CA LEU A 498 8.03 -30.95 21.86
C LEU A 498 9.00 -30.00 21.15
N ASN A 499 9.66 -29.09 21.89
CA ASN A 499 10.66 -28.19 21.30
C ASN A 499 11.81 -28.97 20.65
N ILE A 500 12.28 -30.04 21.29
CA ILE A 500 13.34 -30.90 20.74
C ILE A 500 12.86 -31.67 19.50
N ALA A 501 11.63 -32.16 19.50
CA ALA A 501 11.02 -32.78 18.33
C ALA A 501 10.96 -31.81 17.13
N LEU A 502 10.65 -30.54 17.38
CA LEU A 502 10.67 -29.50 16.35
C LEU A 502 12.08 -29.24 15.80
N ILE A 503 13.12 -29.27 16.64
CA ILE A 503 14.52 -29.16 16.19
C ILE A 503 14.88 -30.34 15.27
N CYS A 504 14.48 -31.56 15.67
CA CYS A 504 14.66 -32.75 14.85
C CYS A 504 13.97 -32.59 13.49
N ALA A 505 12.72 -32.11 13.46
CA ALA A 505 12.02 -31.82 12.21
C ALA A 505 12.70 -30.71 11.38
N ASP A 506 13.19 -29.65 12.02
CA ASP A 506 13.82 -28.51 11.34
C ASP A 506 15.18 -28.87 10.71
N SER A 507 15.84 -29.92 11.18
CA SER A 507 17.02 -30.47 10.48
C SER A 507 16.71 -31.06 9.10
N PHE A 508 15.43 -31.23 8.72
CA PHE A 508 14.99 -31.55 7.36
C PHE A 508 14.54 -30.32 6.55
N ASN A 509 14.54 -29.11 7.14
CA ASN A 509 14.03 -27.88 6.53
C ASN A 509 15.00 -27.29 5.49
N VAL A 510 15.41 -28.11 4.52
CA VAL A 510 16.32 -27.77 3.43
C VAL A 510 15.52 -27.47 2.16
N GLY A 511 16.12 -26.75 1.21
CA GLY A 511 15.44 -26.47 -0.06
C GLY A 511 15.17 -27.75 -0.86
N ASP A 512 14.10 -27.77 -1.68
CA ASP A 512 13.60 -28.94 -2.43
C ASP A 512 14.68 -29.75 -3.16
N LYS A 513 15.68 -29.06 -3.72
CA LYS A 513 16.82 -29.70 -4.41
C LYS A 513 17.65 -30.63 -3.53
N PHE A 514 17.59 -30.48 -2.21
CA PHE A 514 18.33 -31.26 -1.22
C PHE A 514 17.46 -32.31 -0.52
N MET A 515 16.14 -32.30 -0.76
CA MET A 515 15.20 -33.23 -0.12
C MET A 515 15.50 -34.71 -0.42
N PRO A 516 15.87 -35.13 -1.65
CA PRO A 516 16.20 -36.52 -1.90
C PRO A 516 17.38 -37.01 -1.05
N ALA A 517 18.46 -36.22 -0.99
CA ALA A 517 19.67 -36.59 -0.27
C ALA A 517 19.44 -36.68 1.25
N ILE A 518 18.60 -35.83 1.83
CA ILE A 518 18.36 -35.81 3.28
C ILE A 518 17.34 -36.85 3.75
N LEU A 519 16.55 -37.42 2.83
CA LEU A 519 15.54 -38.45 3.10
C LEU A 519 16.03 -39.88 2.80
N GLU A 520 17.17 -40.03 2.12
CA GLU A 520 17.86 -41.31 1.94
C GLU A 520 18.54 -41.79 3.24
N ASP A 521 18.72 -40.88 4.20
CA ASP A 521 19.22 -41.09 5.57
C ASP A 521 18.10 -41.42 6.56
#